data_AF-A0A2E9Z8L9-F1
#
_entry.id   AF-A0A2E9Z8L9-F1
#
_cell.length_a   1.000
_cell.length_b   1.000
_cell.length_c   1.000
_cell.angle_alpha   90.00
_cell.angle_beta   90.00
_cell.angle_gamma   90.00
#
_symmetry.space_group_name_H-M   'P 1'
#
loop_
_entity.id
_entity.type
_entity.pdbx_description
1 polymer ?
#
loop_
_entity_poly.entity_id
_entity_poly.type
_entity_poly.pdbx_seq_one_letter_code
_entity_poly.pdbx_strand_id
1 'polypeptide(L)'
;MIKHWYDVLEKVQSRVSDDGKSDIGSGSLKPVIDTGVFVHTLEGTVFDKKRYYYDSSDPDVYLTCREAQCVYYLLHGYTMVKTADILDLSPRTIEFYVKNIKMKLNLVTKSELIAYMMKVNFLDCINES
;
A
#
# COMPACT_ATOMS: atom_id res chain seq x y z
N MET A 1 19.97 17.11 8.17
CA MET A 1 20.10 16.61 9.55
C MET A 1 18.91 15.69 9.80
N ILE A 2 19.05 14.41 9.45
CA ILE A 2 17.95 13.42 9.40
C ILE A 2 17.82 12.84 10.81
N LYS A 3 16.92 13.42 11.62
CA LYS A 3 16.56 12.92 12.96
C LYS A 3 15.07 12.59 13.00
N HIS A 4 14.68 11.46 12.43
CA HIS A 4 13.33 10.92 12.71
C HIS A 4 13.25 9.39 12.62
N TRP A 5 14.20 8.74 11.93
CA TRP A 5 14.20 7.29 11.72
C TRP A 5 14.63 6.47 12.95
N TYR A 6 15.49 7.01 13.83
CA TYR A 6 15.97 6.26 15.00
C TYR A 6 14.90 6.08 16.11
N ASP A 7 13.92 6.99 16.24
CA ASP A 7 12.88 6.90 17.27
C ASP A 7 11.85 5.79 17.02
N VAL A 8 11.76 5.31 15.76
CA VAL A 8 10.83 4.25 15.38
C VAL A 8 11.41 2.86 15.73
N LEU A 9 12.74 2.71 15.78
CA LEU A 9 13.39 1.42 16.00
C LEU A 9 13.42 0.99 17.47
N GLU A 10 13.51 1.90 18.44
CA GLU A 10 13.49 1.53 19.87
C GLU A 10 12.11 1.02 20.34
N LYS A 11 11.02 1.47 19.72
CA LYS A 11 9.67 1.01 20.09
C LYS A 11 9.32 -0.38 19.58
N VAL A 12 10.03 -0.88 18.56
CA VAL A 12 9.73 -2.17 17.92
C VAL A 12 10.43 -3.34 18.64
N GLN A 13 11.54 -3.11 19.35
CA GLN A 13 12.26 -4.18 20.06
C GLN A 13 11.65 -4.63 21.40
N SER A 14 10.65 -3.92 21.95
CA SER A 14 10.12 -4.23 23.29
C SER A 14 8.89 -5.17 23.33
N ARG A 15 8.39 -5.68 22.19
CA ARG A 15 7.07 -6.37 22.16
C ARG A 15 7.05 -7.82 21.71
N VAL A 16 8.19 -8.49 21.56
CA VAL A 16 8.19 -9.95 21.30
C VAL A 16 8.36 -10.69 22.61
N SER A 17 7.29 -10.79 23.38
CA SER A 17 6.99 -11.79 24.42
C SER A 17 5.61 -11.47 24.98
N ASP A 18 4.56 -12.15 24.52
CA ASP A 18 3.56 -12.77 25.39
C ASP A 18 2.52 -13.56 24.57
N ASP A 19 2.18 -14.72 25.11
CA ASP A 19 1.19 -15.69 24.65
C ASP A 19 -0.26 -15.15 24.66
N GLY A 20 -1.16 -15.86 23.97
CA GLY A 20 -2.56 -15.94 24.42
C GLY A 20 -3.57 -14.95 23.83
N LYS A 21 -4.38 -15.47 22.90
CA LYS A 21 -5.85 -15.36 22.82
C LYS A 21 -6.53 -14.26 23.68
N SER A 22 -7.20 -13.30 23.04
CA SER A 22 -8.55 -12.80 23.40
C SER A 22 -9.04 -11.64 22.51
N ASP A 23 -10.30 -11.78 22.09
CA ASP A 23 -11.39 -10.80 22.11
C ASP A 23 -11.27 -9.39 21.49
N ILE A 24 -12.11 -9.20 20.47
CA ILE A 24 -13.03 -8.09 20.20
C ILE A 24 -12.57 -6.67 20.57
N GLY A 25 -12.15 -5.91 19.55
CA GLY A 25 -12.08 -4.46 19.55
C GLY A 25 -12.85 -3.88 18.38
N SER A 26 -14.16 -3.70 18.55
CA SER A 26 -15.08 -3.06 17.62
C SER A 26 -14.77 -1.56 17.46
N GLY A 27 -13.72 -1.24 16.70
CA GLY A 27 -13.53 0.09 16.13
C GLY A 27 -14.42 0.24 14.91
N SER A 28 -15.67 0.67 15.12
CA SER A 28 -16.65 0.91 14.06
C SER A 28 -16.16 2.05 13.15
N LEU A 29 -15.45 1.70 12.07
CA LEU A 29 -15.35 2.53 10.89
C LEU A 29 -16.78 2.65 10.35
N LYS A 30 -17.43 3.78 10.62
CA LYS A 30 -18.78 4.02 10.13
C LYS A 30 -18.75 4.04 8.59
N PRO A 31 -19.55 3.23 7.91
CA PRO A 31 -19.73 3.37 6.48
C PRO A 31 -20.51 4.66 6.21
N VAL A 32 -19.85 5.64 5.60
CA VAL A 32 -20.57 6.77 4.99
C VAL A 32 -21.02 6.30 3.62
N ILE A 33 -22.30 5.93 3.54
CA ILE A 33 -22.99 5.61 2.31
C ILE A 33 -23.46 6.91 1.65
N ASP A 34 -22.73 7.40 0.67
CA ASP A 34 -23.33 8.26 -0.34
C ASP A 34 -22.69 7.96 -1.70
N THR A 35 -23.53 7.66 -2.69
CA THR A 35 -23.17 7.40 -4.10
C THR A 35 -22.39 6.10 -4.45
N GLY A 36 -22.94 4.92 -4.16
CA GLY A 36 -22.82 3.72 -5.03
C GLY A 36 -21.42 3.21 -5.50
N VAL A 37 -20.33 3.75 -4.98
CA VAL A 37 -18.94 3.42 -5.32
C VAL A 37 -18.21 3.35 -3.99
N PHE A 38 -18.02 2.14 -3.46
CA PHE A 38 -17.19 1.92 -2.28
C PHE A 38 -15.73 2.16 -2.65
N VAL A 39 -15.26 3.40 -2.55
CA VAL A 39 -13.83 3.74 -2.54
C VAL A 39 -13.47 4.13 -1.11
N HIS A 40 -13.13 3.13 -0.29
CA HIS A 40 -12.46 3.38 0.98
C HIS A 40 -11.01 3.78 0.70
N THR A 41 -10.77 4.97 0.15
CA THR A 41 -9.40 5.44 -0.02
C THR A 41 -8.86 6.04 1.27
N LEU A 42 -7.59 5.75 1.58
CA LEU A 42 -6.91 6.46 2.66
C LEU A 42 -6.74 7.92 2.23
N GLU A 43 -7.00 8.84 3.16
CA GLU A 43 -6.70 10.27 3.03
C GLU A 43 -7.39 10.99 1.85
N GLY A 44 -8.44 10.40 1.27
CA GLY A 44 -9.14 11.00 0.12
C GLY A 44 -8.36 10.94 -1.20
N THR A 45 -7.33 10.09 -1.28
CA THR A 45 -6.56 9.89 -2.51
C THR A 45 -7.48 9.39 -3.64
N VAL A 46 -7.33 9.92 -4.85
CA VAL A 46 -8.14 9.53 -6.02
C VAL A 46 -7.26 8.78 -7.02
N PHE A 47 -7.76 7.67 -7.57
CA PHE A 47 -7.09 6.88 -8.58
C PHE A 47 -7.82 6.93 -9.93
N ASP A 48 -7.76 8.06 -10.62
CA ASP A 48 -8.47 8.33 -11.89
C ASP A 48 -7.62 8.06 -13.15
N LYS A 49 -6.29 8.09 -13.03
CA LYS A 49 -5.38 7.87 -14.16
C LYS A 49 -5.34 6.40 -14.58
N LYS A 50 -5.23 6.17 -15.90
CA LYS A 50 -5.01 4.82 -16.46
C LYS A 50 -3.60 4.28 -16.18
N ARG A 51 -2.61 5.19 -16.08
CA ARG A 51 -1.19 4.88 -15.92
C ARG A 51 -0.58 5.83 -14.89
N TYR A 52 0.20 5.28 -13.97
CA TYR A 52 0.96 6.00 -12.95
C TYR A 52 2.45 5.79 -13.21
N TYR A 53 3.12 6.86 -13.59
CA TYR A 53 4.56 6.90 -13.80
C TYR A 53 5.22 7.23 -12.47
N TYR A 54 6.35 6.58 -12.18
CA TYR A 54 7.05 6.71 -10.90
C TYR A 54 8.57 6.79 -11.05
N ASP A 55 9.09 6.57 -12.26
CA ASP A 55 10.48 6.81 -12.59
C ASP A 55 10.53 7.76 -13.80
N SER A 56 11.26 8.87 -13.66
CA SER A 56 11.47 9.81 -14.76
C SER A 56 12.51 9.30 -15.77
N SER A 57 13.27 8.27 -15.41
CA SER A 57 14.37 7.71 -16.20
C SER A 57 13.89 6.70 -17.26
N ASP A 58 12.73 6.09 -17.04
CA ASP A 58 12.14 5.11 -17.95
C ASP A 58 10.66 5.44 -18.22
N PRO A 59 10.35 6.13 -19.33
CA PRO A 59 8.99 6.58 -19.64
C PRO A 59 8.04 5.44 -20.02
N ASP A 60 8.53 4.22 -20.25
CA ASP A 60 7.69 3.06 -20.58
C ASP A 60 7.27 2.26 -19.34
N VAL A 61 7.81 2.62 -18.17
CA VAL A 61 7.55 1.93 -16.91
C VAL A 61 6.43 2.62 -16.14
N TYR A 62 5.28 1.96 -16.06
CA TYR A 62 4.10 2.46 -15.36
C TYR A 62 3.35 1.38 -14.59
N LEU A 63 2.62 1.82 -13.56
CA LEU A 63 1.60 1.03 -12.89
C LEU A 63 0.22 1.33 -13.47
N THR A 64 -0.59 0.30 -13.66
CA THR A 64 -2.03 0.47 -13.90
C THR A 64 -2.72 0.97 -12.63
N CYS A 65 -3.95 1.48 -12.76
CA CYS A 65 -4.73 1.93 -11.60
C CYS A 65 -4.82 0.89 -10.47
N ARG A 66 -5.08 -0.39 -10.80
CA ARG A 66 -5.16 -1.45 -9.78
C ARG A 66 -3.81 -1.77 -9.14
N GLU A 67 -2.73 -1.76 -9.92
CA GLU A 67 -1.38 -1.95 -9.39
C GLU A 67 -0.99 -0.79 -8.46
N ALA A 68 -1.26 0.45 -8.85
CA ALA A 68 -1.01 1.65 -8.06
C ALA A 68 -1.77 1.61 -6.73
N GLN A 69 -3.05 1.26 -6.75
CA GLN A 69 -3.85 1.05 -5.54
C GLN A 69 -3.21 0.00 -4.61
N CYS A 70 -2.82 -1.16 -5.14
CA CYS A 70 -2.18 -2.20 -4.35
C CYS A 70 -0.90 -1.70 -3.67
N VAL A 71 -0.02 -1.03 -4.43
CA VAL A 71 1.24 -0.46 -3.90
C VAL A 71 0.96 0.60 -2.84
N TYR A 72 -0.01 1.47 -3.08
CA TYR A 72 -0.38 2.52 -2.14
C TYR A 72 -0.72 1.96 -0.75
N TYR A 73 -1.62 0.97 -0.66
CA TYR A 73 -1.94 0.35 0.64
C TYR A 73 -0.74 -0.40 1.24
N LEU A 74 0.08 -1.05 0.41
CA LEU A 74 1.29 -1.73 0.90
C LEU A 74 2.31 -0.75 1.51
N LEU A 75 2.46 0.44 0.92
CA LEU A 75 3.33 1.51 1.45
C LEU A 75 2.81 2.05 2.79
N HIS A 76 1.50 2.07 2.97
CA HIS A 76 0.86 2.43 4.25
C HIS A 76 0.87 1.26 5.28
N GLY A 77 1.57 0.16 4.99
CA GLY A 77 1.75 -0.95 5.92
C GLY A 77 0.58 -1.94 5.97
N TYR A 78 -0.38 -1.87 5.05
CA TYR A 78 -1.47 -2.83 4.99
C TYR A 78 -0.97 -4.19 4.50
N THR A 79 -1.59 -5.26 4.99
CA THR A 79 -1.32 -6.62 4.52
C THR A 79 -2.07 -6.90 3.23
N MET A 80 -1.64 -7.89 2.43
CA MET A 80 -2.34 -8.25 1.19
C MET A 80 -3.81 -8.60 1.43
N VAL A 81 -4.13 -9.25 2.55
CA VAL A 81 -5.51 -9.58 2.94
C VAL A 81 -6.30 -8.30 3.19
N LYS A 82 -5.77 -7.38 4.00
CA LYS A 82 -6.46 -6.12 4.30
C LYS A 82 -6.61 -5.23 3.07
N THR A 83 -5.60 -5.20 2.20
CA THR A 83 -5.68 -4.51 0.90
C THR A 83 -6.77 -5.13 0.02
N ALA A 84 -6.92 -6.45 0.04
CA ALA A 84 -7.98 -7.14 -0.70
C ALA A 84 -9.37 -6.73 -0.19
N ASP A 85 -9.56 -6.72 1.13
CA ASP A 85 -10.80 -6.28 1.78
C ASP A 85 -11.15 -4.83 1.42
N ILE A 86 -10.17 -3.92 1.43
CA ILE A 86 -10.38 -2.50 1.12
C ILE A 86 -10.73 -2.28 -0.36
N LEU A 87 -10.11 -3.05 -1.26
CA LEU A 87 -10.30 -2.91 -2.69
C LEU A 87 -11.48 -3.73 -3.24
N ASP A 88 -12.19 -4.46 -2.37
CA ASP A 88 -13.23 -5.42 -2.72
C ASP A 88 -12.75 -6.46 -3.77
N LEU A 89 -11.59 -7.06 -3.48
CA LEU A 89 -10.93 -8.05 -4.33
C LEU A 89 -10.57 -9.30 -3.54
N SER A 90 -10.28 -10.40 -4.24
CA SER A 90 -9.72 -11.58 -3.58
C SER A 90 -8.24 -11.35 -3.21
N PRO A 91 -7.73 -11.93 -2.10
CA PRO A 91 -6.30 -11.90 -1.79
C PRO A 91 -5.42 -12.43 -2.92
N ARG A 92 -5.91 -13.44 -3.67
CA ARG A 92 -5.22 -13.99 -4.86
C ARG A 92 -5.09 -12.96 -5.98
N THR A 93 -6.08 -12.09 -6.13
CA THR A 93 -6.04 -10.99 -7.11
C THR A 93 -4.99 -9.94 -6.70
N ILE A 94 -4.90 -9.61 -5.42
CA ILE A 94 -3.85 -8.71 -4.90
C ILE A 94 -2.46 -9.33 -5.10
N GLU A 95 -2.28 -10.60 -4.77
CA GLU A 95 -1.03 -11.34 -5.03
C GLU A 95 -0.64 -11.30 -6.51
N PHE A 96 -1.62 -11.46 -7.41
CA PHE A 96 -1.40 -11.37 -8.85
C PHE A 96 -0.90 -9.97 -9.26
N TYR A 97 -1.54 -8.89 -8.78
CA TYR A 97 -1.07 -7.54 -9.05
C TYR A 97 0.34 -7.29 -8.51
N VAL A 98 0.60 -7.67 -7.25
CA VAL A 98 1.94 -7.53 -6.64
C VAL A 98 2.99 -8.34 -7.39
N LYS A 99 2.65 -9.54 -7.84
CA LYS A 99 3.53 -10.36 -8.68
C LYS A 99 3.86 -9.67 -10.00
N ASN A 100 2.87 -9.11 -10.68
CA ASN A 100 3.08 -8.39 -11.94
C ASN A 100 3.97 -7.16 -11.75
N ILE A 101 3.74 -6.37 -10.69
CA ILE A 101 4.57 -5.21 -10.36
C ILE A 101 6.03 -5.64 -10.13
N LYS A 102 6.24 -6.69 -9.33
CA LYS A 102 7.56 -7.25 -9.10
C LYS A 102 8.24 -7.72 -10.39
N MET A 103 7.50 -8.37 -11.29
CA MET A 103 8.02 -8.77 -12.61
C MET A 103 8.40 -7.56 -13.48
N LYS A 104 7.57 -6.50 -13.51
CA LYS A 104 7.88 -5.26 -14.23
C LYS A 104 9.15 -4.59 -13.73
N LEU A 105 9.41 -4.68 -12.42
CA LEU A 105 10.55 -4.05 -11.74
C LEU A 105 11.76 -4.97 -11.55
N ASN A 106 11.67 -6.22 -12.01
CA ASN A 106 12.67 -7.25 -11.74
C ASN A 106 13.01 -7.42 -10.24
N LEU A 107 11.99 -7.37 -9.39
CA LEU A 107 12.09 -7.56 -7.93
C LEU A 107 11.61 -8.94 -7.53
N VAL A 108 12.14 -9.47 -6.43
CA VAL A 108 11.82 -10.81 -5.93
C VAL A 108 10.88 -10.72 -4.74
N THR A 109 11.19 -9.82 -3.80
CA THR A 109 10.51 -9.76 -2.51
C THR A 109 9.54 -8.59 -2.38
N LYS A 110 8.57 -8.72 -1.47
CA LYS A 110 7.65 -7.62 -1.13
C LYS A 110 8.41 -6.45 -0.49
N SER A 111 9.42 -6.75 0.31
CA SER A 111 10.25 -5.74 0.98
C SER A 111 11.06 -4.92 -0.01
N GLU A 112 11.62 -5.55 -1.05
CA GLU A 112 12.26 -4.86 -2.16
C GLU A 112 11.30 -3.93 -2.89
N LEU A 113 10.07 -4.38 -3.16
CA LEU A 113 9.04 -3.55 -3.78
C LEU A 113 8.74 -2.31 -2.94
N ILE A 114 8.52 -2.48 -1.63
CA ILE A 114 8.25 -1.36 -0.72
C ILE A 114 9.45 -0.40 -0.70
N ALA A 115 10.66 -0.92 -0.52
CA ALA A 115 11.87 -0.09 -0.47
C ALA A 115 12.10 0.68 -1.77
N TYR A 116 11.87 0.04 -2.92
CA TYR A 116 11.98 0.68 -4.23
C TYR A 116 10.94 1.80 -4.38
N MET A 117 9.68 1.54 -4.05
CA MET A 117 8.60 2.52 -4.18
C MET A 117 8.76 3.72 -3.23
N MET A 118 9.33 3.50 -2.04
CA MET A 118 9.73 4.58 -1.14
C MET A 118 10.89 5.39 -1.72
N LYS A 119 11.89 4.74 -2.33
CA LYS A 119 13.04 5.41 -2.95
C LYS A 119 12.63 6.37 -4.07
N VAL A 120 11.66 5.97 -4.90
CA VAL A 120 11.15 6.80 -6.00
C VAL A 120 10.05 7.77 -5.58
N ASN A 121 9.75 7.84 -4.28
CA ASN A 121 8.70 8.69 -3.70
C ASN A 121 7.34 8.55 -4.39
N PHE A 122 6.92 7.31 -4.66
CA PHE A 122 5.71 7.01 -5.43
C PHE A 122 4.43 7.69 -4.90
N LEU A 123 4.34 7.94 -3.59
CA LEU A 123 3.20 8.62 -2.98
C LEU A 123 3.01 10.06 -3.51
N ASP A 124 4.09 10.79 -3.78
CA ASP A 124 4.03 12.13 -4.35
C ASP A 124 3.47 12.08 -5.78
N CYS A 125 3.87 11.06 -6.56
CA CYS A 125 3.38 10.86 -7.92
C CYS A 125 1.86 10.62 -7.98
N ILE A 126 1.27 10.07 -6.90
CA ILE A 126 -0.18 9.90 -6.81
C ILE A 126 -0.87 11.19 -6.36
N ASN A 127 -0.30 11.89 -5.38
CA ASN A 127 -0.91 13.07 -4.75
C ASN A 127 -0.90 14.33 -5.62
N GLU A 128 0.00 14.45 -6.61
CA GLU A 128 0.02 15.55 -7.57
C GLU A 128 -1.08 15.45 -8.66
N SER A 129 -2.22 14.81 -8.36
CA SER A 129 -3.34 14.61 -9.28
C SER A 129 -4.49 15.57 -9.03
#